data_AF-A0A7S3EUW5-F1
#
_entry.id   AF-A0A7S3EUW5-F1
#
_cell.length_a   1.000
_cell.length_b   1.000
_cell.length_c   1.000
_cell.angle_alpha   90.00
_cell.angle_beta   90.00
_cell.angle_gamma   90.00
#
_symmetry.space_group_name_H-M   'P 1'
#
loop_
_entity.id
_entity.type
_entity.pdbx_description
1 polymer ?
#
loop_
_entity_poly.entity_id
_entity_poly.type
_entity_poly.pdbx_seq_one_letter_code
_entity_poly.pdbx_strand_id
1 'polypeptide(L)'
;SLPTPGNSRLLQLYGEQRQHAAQHQGASPDASQQKDEGMALITQILLMSHCDALLGSYSSNVAVLVHDLMLANRARQSLPFSAMDVNGRVYCGCGASFCMQLERKLAGGSSSQTAKQIVDSFRY
;
A
#
# COMPACT_ATOMS: atom_id res chain seq x y z
N SER A 1 19.30 -13.49 11.58
CA SER A 1 18.97 -13.17 10.18
C SER A 1 19.57 -11.81 9.85
N LEU A 2 20.40 -11.72 8.80
CA LEU A 2 20.97 -10.44 8.36
C LEU A 2 19.83 -9.55 7.80
N PRO A 3 19.77 -8.26 8.15
CA PRO A 3 18.75 -7.37 7.61
C PRO A 3 18.96 -7.21 6.11
N THR A 4 17.93 -7.53 5.33
CA THR A 4 17.91 -7.27 3.88
C THR A 4 18.13 -5.76 3.63
N PRO A 5 18.95 -5.37 2.63
CA PRO A 5 19.38 -3.98 2.45
C PRO A 5 18.23 -2.96 2.34
N GLY A 6 17.05 -3.39 1.87
CA GLY A 6 15.85 -2.56 1.81
C GLY A 6 15.31 -2.15 3.19
N ASN A 7 15.35 -3.05 4.17
CA ASN A 7 14.81 -2.81 5.52
C ASN A 7 15.71 -1.87 6.33
N SER A 8 17.02 -1.96 6.18
CA SER A 8 17.98 -1.07 6.87
C SER A 8 17.87 0.38 6.39
N ARG A 9 17.65 0.59 5.08
CA ARG A 9 17.44 1.93 4.52
C ARG A 9 16.12 2.56 5.01
N LEU A 10 15.10 1.73 5.17
CA LEU A 10 13.79 2.14 5.68
C LEU A 10 13.88 2.63 7.14
N LEU A 11 14.59 1.89 8.00
CA LEU A 11 14.84 2.29 9.38
C LEU A 11 15.62 3.60 9.48
N GLN A 12 16.62 3.79 8.62
CA GLN A 12 17.41 5.02 8.57
C GLN A 12 16.55 6.24 8.20
N LEU A 13 15.74 6.13 7.14
CA LEU A 13 14.89 7.23 6.66
C LEU A 13 13.80 7.61 7.68
N TYR A 14 13.26 6.63 8.42
CA TYR A 14 12.35 6.90 9.54
C TYR A 14 13.04 7.63 10.70
N GLY A 15 14.30 7.27 10.98
CA GLY A 15 15.11 7.94 12.00
C GLY A 15 15.37 9.41 11.66
N GLU A 16 15.77 9.68 10.41
CA GLU A 16 16.01 11.03 9.88
C GLU A 16 14.73 11.87 9.91
N GLN A 17 13.59 11.31 9.50
CA GLN A 17 12.31 12.02 9.51
C GLN A 17 11.86 12.42 10.92
N ARG A 18 12.05 11.54 11.92
CA ARG A 18 11.76 11.88 13.33
C ARG A 18 12.63 13.01 13.86
N GLN A 19 13.90 13.06 13.45
CA GLN A 19 14.81 14.13 13.84
C GLN A 19 14.41 15.48 13.24
N HIS A 20 13.96 15.50 11.97
CA HIS A 20 13.45 16.71 11.34
C HIS A 20 12.14 17.21 11.97
N ALA A 21 11.21 16.31 12.28
CA ALA A 21 9.96 16.67 12.96
C ALA A 21 10.19 17.26 14.36
N ALA A 22 11.22 16.80 15.08
CA ALA A 22 11.58 17.34 16.39
C ALA A 22 12.17 18.76 16.34
N GLN A 23 12.78 19.17 15.21
CA GLN A 23 13.40 20.49 15.06
C GLN A 23 12.41 21.61 14.69
N HIS A 24 11.19 21.28 14.24
CA HIS A 24 10.21 22.26 13.75
C HIS A 24 9.12 22.67 14.76
N GLN A 25 9.27 22.36 16.06
CA GLN A 25 8.29 22.68 17.13
C GLN A 25 8.08 24.19 17.43
N GLY A 26 8.51 25.12 16.56
CA GLY A 26 8.40 26.56 16.76
C GLY A 26 7.35 27.30 15.90
N ALA A 27 6.63 26.63 15.00
CA ALA A 27 5.69 27.28 14.08
C ALA A 27 4.25 26.77 14.26
N SER A 28 3.27 27.67 14.09
CA SER A 28 1.84 27.53 14.35
C SER A 28 1.27 26.10 14.11
N PRO A 29 0.61 25.48 15.11
CA PRO A 29 0.45 24.04 15.21
C PRO A 29 -0.47 23.42 14.14
N ASP A 30 -1.63 24.01 13.81
CA ASP A 30 -2.66 23.23 13.10
C ASP A 30 -2.36 22.91 11.63
N ALA A 31 -1.96 23.91 10.82
CA ALA A 31 -1.76 23.69 9.39
C ALA A 31 -0.38 23.09 9.06
N SER A 32 0.62 23.37 9.89
CA SER A 32 1.98 22.84 9.71
C SER A 32 2.05 21.38 10.18
N GLN A 33 1.48 21.04 11.33
CA GLN A 33 1.46 19.65 11.81
C GLN A 33 0.64 18.74 10.90
N GLN A 34 -0.52 19.17 10.41
CA GLN A 34 -1.33 18.34 9.51
C GLN A 34 -0.64 18.08 8.16
N LYS A 35 0.12 19.06 7.66
CA LYS A 35 0.97 18.88 6.48
C LYS A 35 2.12 17.91 6.75
N ASP A 36 2.75 18.01 7.91
CA ASP A 36 3.87 17.15 8.30
C ASP A 36 3.41 15.69 8.55
N GLU A 37 2.23 15.49 9.15
CA GLU A 37 1.59 14.18 9.29
C GLU A 37 1.21 13.58 7.94
N GLY A 38 0.66 14.39 7.03
CA GLY A 38 0.35 13.97 5.66
C GLY A 38 1.60 13.56 4.89
N MET A 39 2.67 14.35 4.98
CA MET A 39 3.96 14.02 4.38
C MET A 39 4.62 12.81 5.04
N ALA A 40 4.44 12.61 6.35
CA ALA A 40 4.89 11.41 7.04
C ALA A 40 4.18 10.15 6.55
N LEU A 41 2.85 10.23 6.35
CA LEU A 41 2.08 9.13 5.79
C LEU A 41 2.47 8.84 4.34
N ILE A 42 2.67 9.87 3.51
CA ILE A 42 3.13 9.72 2.12
C ILE A 42 4.50 9.05 2.09
N THR A 43 5.46 9.55 2.88
CA THR A 43 6.80 8.95 2.96
C THR A 43 6.73 7.50 3.44
N GLN A 44 5.92 7.20 4.45
CA GLN A 44 5.69 5.83 4.91
C GLN A 44 5.19 4.93 3.77
N ILE A 45 4.18 5.36 3.00
CA ILE A 45 3.63 4.59 1.88
C ILE A 45 4.70 4.34 0.81
N LEU A 46 5.43 5.39 0.42
CA LEU A 46 6.51 5.29 -0.56
C LEU A 46 7.59 4.31 -0.12
N LEU A 47 8.02 4.40 1.14
CA LEU A 47 9.03 3.52 1.70
C LEU A 47 8.57 2.07 1.75
N MET A 48 7.37 1.83 2.29
CA MET A 48 6.79 0.48 2.34
C MET A 48 6.60 -0.13 0.95
N SER A 49 6.35 0.70 -0.08
CA SER A 49 6.18 0.22 -1.45
C SER A 49 7.43 -0.36 -2.12
N HIS A 50 8.59 -0.17 -1.50
CA HIS A 50 9.88 -0.72 -1.96
C HIS A 50 10.27 -2.01 -1.23
N CYS A 51 9.46 -2.48 -0.29
CA CYS A 51 9.70 -3.75 0.39
C CYS A 51 9.57 -4.95 -0.57
N ASP A 52 10.14 -6.09 -0.16
CA ASP A 52 10.04 -7.34 -0.92
C ASP A 52 8.70 -8.06 -0.72
N ALA A 53 8.11 -7.89 0.45
CA ALA A 53 6.80 -8.41 0.79
C ALA A 53 6.05 -7.41 1.67
N LEU A 54 4.72 -7.45 1.61
CA LEU A 54 3.83 -6.71 2.50
C LEU A 54 3.04 -7.70 3.34
N LEU A 55 3.04 -7.45 4.64
CA LEU A 55 2.19 -8.12 5.61
C LEU A 55 1.36 -7.02 6.29
N GLY A 56 0.07 -6.98 5.98
CA GLY A 56 -0.79 -5.88 6.39
C GLY A 56 -2.25 -6.26 6.29
N SER A 57 -3.10 -5.51 7.00
CA SER A 57 -4.55 -5.73 6.97
C SER A 57 -5.18 -4.94 5.83
N TYR A 58 -5.77 -5.60 4.84
CA TYR A 58 -6.44 -4.90 3.72
C TYR A 58 -7.78 -4.27 4.08
N SER A 59 -8.21 -4.36 5.35
CA SER A 59 -9.19 -3.41 5.88
C SER A 59 -8.66 -1.97 5.97
N SER A 60 -7.33 -1.78 5.93
CA SER A 60 -6.68 -0.47 5.92
C SER A 60 -6.48 0.05 4.50
N ASN A 61 -7.01 1.23 4.22
CA ASN A 61 -6.77 1.93 2.95
C ASN A 61 -5.28 2.18 2.68
N VAL A 62 -4.47 2.36 3.74
CA VAL A 62 -3.01 2.52 3.62
C VAL A 62 -2.36 1.23 3.12
N ALA A 63 -2.77 0.07 3.65
CA ALA A 63 -2.23 -1.22 3.22
C ALA A 63 -2.58 -1.51 1.76
N VAL A 64 -3.81 -1.17 1.33
CA VAL A 64 -4.24 -1.28 -0.06
C VAL A 64 -3.41 -0.37 -0.98
N LEU A 65 -3.19 0.89 -0.59
CA LEU A 65 -2.37 1.83 -1.35
C LEU A 65 -0.91 1.37 -1.48
N VAL A 66 -0.32 0.89 -0.37
CA VAL A 66 1.04 0.35 -0.40
C VAL A 66 1.11 -0.84 -1.35
N HIS A 67 0.18 -1.79 -1.25
CA HIS A 67 0.13 -2.95 -2.13
C HIS A 67 0.07 -2.57 -3.61
N ASP A 68 -0.85 -1.66 -3.97
CA ASP A 68 -1.03 -1.27 -5.37
C ASP A 68 0.19 -0.51 -5.90
N LEU A 69 0.86 0.27 -5.06
CA LEU A 69 2.11 0.93 -5.41
C LEU A 69 3.28 -0.05 -5.56
N MET A 70 3.37 -1.08 -4.69
CA MET A 70 4.33 -2.17 -4.85
C MET A 70 4.12 -2.89 -6.17
N LEU A 71 2.87 -3.20 -6.51
CA LEU A 71 2.53 -3.85 -7.77
C LEU A 71 2.95 -3.00 -8.97
N ALA A 72 2.67 -1.69 -8.95
CA ALA A 72 3.10 -0.78 -10.01
C ALA A 72 4.63 -0.75 -10.18
N ASN A 73 5.37 -0.71 -9.07
CA ASN A 73 6.83 -0.74 -9.07
C ASN A 73 7.39 -2.08 -9.61
N ARG A 74 6.79 -3.20 -9.21
CA ARG A 74 7.22 -4.55 -9.65
C ARG A 74 6.84 -4.82 -11.11
N ALA A 75 5.68 -4.35 -11.56
CA ALA A 75 5.26 -4.43 -12.96
C ALA A 75 6.25 -3.69 -13.87
N ARG A 76 6.71 -2.50 -13.47
CA ARG A 76 7.75 -1.75 -14.19
C ARG A 76 9.07 -2.53 -14.29
N GLN A 77 9.37 -3.38 -13.30
CA GLN A 77 10.61 -4.18 -13.24
C GLN A 77 10.42 -5.62 -13.75
N SER A 78 9.20 -6.01 -14.18
CA SER A 78 8.85 -7.38 -14.54
C SER A 78 9.20 -8.43 -13.48
N LEU A 79 9.12 -8.05 -12.20
CA LEU A 79 9.42 -8.94 -11.08
C LEU A 79 8.15 -9.63 -10.56
N PRO A 80 8.24 -10.89 -10.11
CA PRO A 80 7.13 -11.56 -9.44
C PRO A 80 6.76 -10.82 -8.16
N PHE A 81 5.47 -10.77 -7.85
CA PHE A 81 4.94 -10.08 -6.69
C PHE A 81 3.98 -11.00 -5.93
N SER A 82 4.13 -11.03 -4.61
CA SER A 82 3.24 -11.74 -3.71
C SER A 82 3.01 -10.92 -2.46
N ALA A 83 1.75 -10.81 -2.07
CA ALA A 83 1.33 -10.11 -0.86
C ALA A 83 0.20 -10.88 -0.20
N MET A 84 0.24 -10.93 1.13
CA MET A 84 -0.67 -11.71 1.95
C MET A 84 -1.31 -10.80 3.01
N ASP A 85 -2.64 -10.88 3.12
CA ASP A 85 -3.40 -10.23 4.18
C ASP A 85 -3.12 -10.90 5.54
N VAL A 86 -3.36 -10.20 6.64
CA VAL A 86 -3.30 -10.78 7.99
C VAL A 86 -4.26 -11.95 8.19
N ASN A 87 -5.33 -12.02 7.39
CA ASN A 87 -6.28 -13.14 7.37
C ASN A 87 -5.85 -14.28 6.43
N GLY A 88 -4.62 -14.26 5.90
CA GLY A 88 -4.09 -15.29 5.00
C GLY A 88 -4.60 -15.21 3.56
N ARG A 89 -5.31 -14.14 3.18
CA ARG A 89 -5.78 -13.94 1.81
C ARG A 89 -4.62 -13.54 0.90
N VAL A 90 -4.50 -14.20 -0.25
CA VAL A 90 -3.43 -13.93 -1.24
C VAL A 90 -4.03 -13.23 -2.44
N TYR A 91 -3.41 -12.13 -2.87
CA TYR A 91 -3.90 -11.29 -3.95
C TYR A 91 -3.12 -11.57 -5.24
N CYS A 92 -3.85 -11.73 -6.35
CA CYS A 92 -3.38 -12.42 -7.57
C CYS A 92 -2.38 -11.65 -8.45
N GLY A 93 -1.75 -10.59 -7.94
CA GLY A 93 -0.94 -9.66 -8.75
C GLY A 93 -1.78 -8.71 -9.61
N CYS A 94 -3.09 -8.68 -9.39
CA CYS A 94 -4.06 -7.83 -10.08
C CYS A 94 -4.36 -6.52 -9.32
N GLY A 95 -3.81 -6.34 -8.12
CA GLY A 95 -4.06 -5.20 -7.23
C GLY A 95 -5.05 -5.55 -6.12
N ALA A 96 -4.79 -5.08 -4.89
CA ALA A 96 -5.64 -5.36 -3.75
C ALA A 96 -6.95 -4.59 -3.87
N SER A 97 -6.88 -3.34 -4.35
CA SER A 97 -8.09 -2.55 -4.64
C SER A 97 -8.98 -3.23 -5.68
N PHE A 98 -8.39 -3.74 -6.76
CA PHE A 98 -9.11 -4.45 -7.81
C PHE A 98 -9.79 -5.72 -7.27
N CYS A 99 -9.04 -6.59 -6.58
CA CYS A 99 -9.61 -7.80 -5.97
C CYS A 99 -10.73 -7.49 -4.98
N MET A 100 -10.57 -6.47 -4.14
CA MET A 100 -11.60 -6.09 -3.16
C MET A 100 -12.86 -5.53 -3.84
N GLN A 101 -12.71 -4.73 -4.90
CA GLN A 101 -13.86 -4.27 -5.68
C GLN A 101 -14.55 -5.44 -6.39
N LEU A 102 -13.78 -6.39 -6.91
CA LEU A 102 -14.28 -7.62 -7.53
C LEU A 102 -15.08 -8.45 -6.52
N GLU A 103 -14.53 -8.67 -5.32
CA GLU A 103 -15.22 -9.35 -4.21
C GLU A 103 -16.53 -8.66 -3.85
N ARG A 104 -16.54 -7.32 -3.72
CA ARG A 104 -17.76 -6.56 -3.41
C ARG A 104 -18.83 -6.68 -4.50
N LYS A 105 -18.43 -6.60 -5.78
CA LYS A 105 -19.35 -6.75 -6.92
C LYS A 105 -19.93 -8.17 -6.99
N LEU A 106 -19.13 -9.19 -6.71
CA LEU A 106 -19.55 -10.59 -6.67
C LEU A 106 -20.44 -10.92 -5.46
N ALA A 107 -20.11 -10.40 -4.28
CA ALA A 107 -20.88 -10.59 -3.05
C ALA A 107 -22.26 -9.90 -3.09
N GLY A 108 -22.42 -8.86 -3.93
CA GLY A 108 -23.66 -8.13 -4.15
C GLY A 108 -24.77 -8.90 -4.89
N GLY A 109 -24.60 -10.19 -5.17
CA GLY A 109 -25.71 -11.08 -5.55
C GLY A 109 -25.90 -11.33 -7.06
N SER A 110 -24.87 -11.16 -7.88
CA SER A 110 -24.98 -11.44 -9.32
C SER A 110 -24.46 -12.85 -9.66
N SER A 111 -25.24 -13.88 -9.32
CA SER A 111 -24.91 -15.31 -9.56
C SER A 111 -24.85 -15.73 -11.05
N SER A 112 -24.98 -14.79 -11.99
CA SER A 112 -25.04 -15.07 -13.44
C SER A 112 -24.12 -14.16 -14.27
N GLN A 113 -23.14 -13.50 -13.67
CA GLN A 113 -22.15 -12.74 -14.42
C GLN A 113 -20.95 -13.61 -14.77
N THR A 114 -20.66 -13.70 -16.07
CA THR A 114 -19.42 -14.33 -16.56
C THR A 114 -18.21 -13.47 -16.17
N ALA A 115 -17.04 -14.10 -16.00
CA ALA A 115 -15.79 -13.40 -15.67
C ALA A 115 -15.50 -12.21 -16.60
N LYS A 116 -15.86 -12.33 -17.88
CA LYS A 116 -15.75 -11.25 -18.87
C LYS A 116 -16.62 -10.03 -18.53
N GLN A 117 -17.90 -10.24 -18.21
CA GLN A 117 -18.83 -9.17 -17.85
C GLN A 117 -18.36 -8.40 -16.61
N ILE A 118 -17.77 -9.12 -15.65
CA ILE A 118 -17.27 -8.52 -14.44
C ILE A 118 -16.03 -7.67 -14.74
N VAL A 119 -15.08 -8.17 -15.53
CA VAL A 119 -13.90 -7.40 -15.96
C VAL A 119 -14.29 -6.18 -16.79
N ASP A 120 -15.23 -6.31 -17.74
CA ASP A 120 -15.70 -5.20 -18.57
C ASP A 120 -16.39 -4.11 -17.73
N SER A 121 -16.96 -4.45 -16.56
CA SER A 121 -17.54 -3.47 -15.62
C SER A 121 -16.51 -2.57 -14.91
N PHE A 122 -15.21 -2.79 -15.11
CA PHE A 122 -14.13 -1.94 -14.60
C PHE A 122 -13.55 -0.99 -15.66
N ARG A 123 -14.01 -1.11 -16.92
CA ARG A 123 -13.53 -0.26 -18.03
C ARG A 123 -14.25 1.10 -18.14
N TYR A 124 -15.26 1.34 -17.31
CA TYR A 124 -16.13 2.52 -17.33
C TYR A 124 -16.16 3.22 -15.99
#